data_AF-A0A0L8GUG5-F1
#
_entry.id   AF-A0A0L8GUG5-F1
#
_cell.length_a   1.000
_cell.length_b   1.000
_cell.length_c   1.000
_cell.angle_alpha   90.00
_cell.angle_beta   90.00
_cell.angle_gamma   90.00
#
_symmetry.space_group_name_H-M   'P 1'
#
loop_
_entity.id
_entity.type
_entity.pdbx_description
1 polymer ?
#
loop_
_entity_poly.entity_id
_entity_poly.type
_entity_poly.pdbx_seq_one_letter_code
_entity_poly.pdbx_strand_id
1 'polypeptide(L)'
;MTNVSYTYKSVIYFSCFPGYFLQGNRSIRCEETKQWSSPPPVCKLVTCIPPHTPKHANVSTTKEVEVNKTIHFNCLEPYSLKGKSVLTCLEDGDWSFPTPVCTWKCLVPKIAGRVTTLLQNKVLKPKTLIRSGKKVLYSCKQPFLPVAFGVIQCFSGKWHPDIQCKKTCKIERVKKLNYTLSHNFTVIEYYCPAGETLLGDSKRTCLENGTWSSKLPVCVKKCHLLPNLGIYSYRNSDNLQYLPFGSSVPENTNITYSCQQNYSKKTKNVRCSDGTLTPVPHCSDKRFYVESKNLRFKNQSTYYVCKDNYSCNFFGYRDYGSCVRTSCSYNKCVSISVDKASKLYIKAYHDYCCIIRCHEN
;
A
#
# COMPACT_ATOMS: atom_id res chain seq x y z
N MET A 1 84.84 22.90 -22.65
CA MET A 1 85.78 21.77 -22.52
C MET A 1 86.96 22.23 -21.69
N THR A 2 87.03 21.82 -20.42
CA THR A 2 88.25 21.91 -19.62
C THR A 2 89.02 20.61 -19.78
N ASN A 3 90.33 20.67 -19.97
CA ASN A 3 91.19 19.50 -20.17
C ASN A 3 91.41 18.80 -18.82
N VAL A 4 90.54 17.84 -18.49
CA VAL A 4 90.59 17.06 -17.26
C VAL A 4 91.04 15.64 -17.61
N SER A 5 92.18 15.20 -17.06
CA SER A 5 92.68 13.84 -17.22
C SER A 5 92.04 12.91 -16.18
N TYR A 6 91.38 11.84 -16.64
CA TYR A 6 90.76 10.82 -15.78
C TYR A 6 91.60 9.54 -15.77
N THR A 7 91.89 8.98 -14.60
CA THR A 7 92.69 7.75 -14.42
C THR A 7 91.83 6.49 -14.33
N TYR A 8 92.45 5.31 -14.44
CA TYR A 8 91.77 4.01 -14.26
C TYR A 8 90.94 3.98 -12.96
N LYS A 9 89.70 3.45 -13.04
CA LYS A 9 88.67 3.47 -11.99
C LYS A 9 88.04 4.83 -11.67
N SER A 10 88.39 5.92 -12.37
CA SER A 10 87.68 7.19 -12.25
C SER A 10 86.21 7.04 -12.65
N VAL A 11 85.31 7.67 -11.89
CA VAL A 11 83.87 7.66 -12.15
C VAL A 11 83.41 9.10 -12.38
N ILE A 12 82.67 9.33 -13.48
CA ILE A 12 82.04 10.61 -13.78
C ILE A 12 80.54 10.47 -13.52
N TYR A 13 79.96 11.46 -12.83
CA TYR A 13 78.52 11.57 -12.62
C TYR A 13 77.93 12.65 -13.52
N PHE A 14 76.81 12.34 -14.14
CA PHE A 14 76.06 13.27 -14.97
C PHE A 14 74.78 13.72 -14.27
N SER A 15 74.43 14.97 -14.50
CA SER A 15 73.16 15.58 -14.14
C SER A 15 72.66 16.43 -15.31
N CYS A 16 71.36 16.61 -15.40
CA CYS A 16 70.75 17.47 -16.39
C CYS A 16 70.31 18.79 -15.75
N PHE A 17 70.20 19.84 -16.57
CA PHE A 17 69.57 21.09 -16.15
C PHE A 17 68.10 20.87 -15.77
N PRO A 18 67.50 21.73 -14.91
CA PRO A 18 66.08 21.66 -14.60
C PRO A 18 65.21 21.63 -15.87
N GLY A 19 64.17 20.79 -15.86
CA GLY A 19 63.31 20.54 -17.02
C GLY A 19 63.82 19.49 -18.01
N TYR A 20 64.96 18.84 -17.72
CA TYR A 20 65.48 17.72 -18.49
C TYR A 20 65.69 16.49 -17.60
N PHE A 21 65.38 15.30 -18.14
CA PHE A 21 65.67 14.02 -17.49
C PHE A 21 66.84 13.32 -18.17
N LEU A 22 67.61 12.57 -17.39
CA LEU A 22 68.81 11.88 -17.84
C LEU A 22 68.44 10.51 -18.43
N GLN A 23 68.64 10.33 -19.74
CA GLN A 23 68.46 9.05 -20.42
C GLN A 23 69.82 8.36 -20.63
N GLY A 24 70.05 7.25 -19.92
CA GLY A 24 71.29 6.47 -19.95
C GLY A 24 71.89 6.30 -18.55
N ASN A 25 73.15 5.86 -18.48
CA ASN A 25 73.82 5.63 -17.20
C ASN A 25 74.21 6.95 -16.52
N ARG A 26 73.71 7.18 -15.31
CA ARG A 26 74.01 8.37 -14.49
C ARG A 26 75.49 8.51 -14.17
N SER A 27 76.22 7.40 -14.18
CA SER A 27 77.66 7.38 -14.00
C SER A 27 78.34 6.43 -14.97
N ILE A 28 79.51 6.83 -15.46
CA ILE A 28 80.37 5.98 -16.29
C ILE A 28 81.75 5.87 -15.64
N ARG A 29 82.40 4.71 -15.80
CA ARG A 29 83.70 4.42 -15.18
C ARG A 29 84.77 4.20 -16.25
N CYS A 30 85.97 4.74 -16.01
CA CYS A 30 87.12 4.50 -16.87
C CYS A 30 87.69 3.10 -16.60
N GLU A 31 87.65 2.25 -17.62
CA GLU A 31 88.08 0.85 -17.55
C GLU A 31 89.55 0.68 -17.97
N GLU A 32 90.12 -0.50 -17.71
CA GLU A 32 91.52 -0.81 -18.01
C GLU A 32 91.84 -0.69 -19.52
N THR A 33 90.81 -0.90 -20.35
CA THR A 33 90.83 -0.71 -21.80
C THR A 33 90.98 0.76 -22.23
N LYS A 34 91.06 1.70 -21.28
CA LYS A 34 91.04 3.15 -21.50
C LYS A 34 89.75 3.65 -22.17
N GLN A 35 88.68 2.85 -22.10
CA GLN A 35 87.34 3.22 -22.56
C GLN A 35 86.40 3.41 -21.37
N TRP A 36 85.31 4.14 -21.60
CA TRP A 36 84.24 4.27 -20.62
C TRP A 36 83.36 3.03 -20.61
N SER A 37 82.93 2.61 -19.42
CA SER A 37 82.05 1.46 -19.21
C SER A 37 80.71 1.56 -19.97
N SER A 38 80.32 2.77 -20.39
CA SER A 38 79.10 3.03 -21.14
C SER A 38 79.23 4.36 -21.91
N PRO A 39 78.44 4.59 -22.97
CA PRO A 39 78.34 5.90 -23.61
C PRO A 39 77.82 6.97 -22.62
N PRO A 40 78.20 8.26 -22.81
CA PRO A 40 77.62 9.35 -22.03
C PRO A 40 76.09 9.39 -22.17
N PRO A 41 75.33 9.67 -21.09
CA PRO A 41 73.88 9.78 -21.15
C PRO A 41 73.45 11.05 -21.91
N VAL A 42 72.21 11.05 -22.40
CA VAL A 42 71.61 12.19 -23.10
C VAL A 42 70.55 12.83 -22.21
N CYS A 43 70.59 14.15 -22.07
CA CYS A 43 69.53 14.90 -21.41
C CYS A 43 68.37 15.13 -22.38
N LYS A 44 67.20 14.58 -22.06
CA LYS A 44 65.96 14.81 -22.82
C LYS A 44 65.05 15.75 -22.09
N LEU A 45 64.34 16.59 -22.83
CA LEU A 45 63.37 17.51 -22.27
C LEU A 45 62.24 16.73 -21.60
N VAL A 46 61.83 17.15 -20.41
CA VAL A 46 60.62 16.63 -19.76
C VAL A 46 59.42 17.19 -20.50
N THR A 47 58.55 16.30 -20.94
CA THR A 47 57.32 16.65 -21.64
C THR A 47 56.18 15.75 -21.16
N CYS A 48 54.98 16.30 -21.06
CA CYS A 48 53.79 15.53 -20.75
C CYS A 48 53.27 14.83 -22.00
N ILE A 49 52.98 13.54 -21.87
CA ILE A 49 52.33 12.76 -22.92
C ILE A 49 50.87 13.24 -23.03
N PRO A 50 50.40 13.59 -24.24
CA PRO A 50 49.04 14.06 -24.42
C PRO A 50 48.05 12.96 -24.03
N PRO A 51 47.04 13.28 -23.20
CA PRO A 51 46.06 12.29 -22.78
C PRO A 51 45.15 11.89 -23.95
N HIS A 52 44.54 10.70 -23.85
CA HIS A 52 43.54 10.26 -24.83
C HIS A 52 42.40 11.26 -24.93
N THR A 53 42.06 11.64 -26.17
CA THR A 53 40.98 12.60 -26.41
C THR A 53 39.64 11.99 -25.95
N PRO A 54 38.92 12.65 -25.03
CA PRO A 54 37.63 12.16 -24.58
C PRO A 54 36.64 12.04 -25.74
N LYS A 55 35.76 11.03 -25.69
CA LYS A 55 34.68 10.91 -26.69
C LYS A 55 33.85 12.19 -26.71
N HIS A 56 33.54 12.68 -27.90
CA HIS A 56 32.80 13.92 -28.13
C HIS A 56 33.48 15.20 -27.60
N ALA A 57 34.82 15.20 -27.56
CA ALA A 57 35.64 16.36 -27.21
C ALA A 57 36.62 16.71 -28.34
N ASN A 58 36.95 17.99 -28.42
CA ASN A 58 38.11 18.51 -29.14
C ASN A 58 39.19 18.90 -28.13
N VAL A 59 40.45 18.65 -28.48
CA VAL A 59 41.63 19.03 -27.69
C VAL A 59 42.52 19.98 -28.51
N SER A 60 43.16 20.95 -27.85
CA SER A 60 44.01 21.95 -28.53
C SER A 60 45.27 21.37 -29.17
N THR A 61 45.79 20.25 -28.66
CA THR A 61 46.95 19.55 -29.22
C THR A 61 46.90 18.06 -28.89
N THR A 62 47.41 17.24 -29.80
CA THR A 62 47.62 15.80 -29.62
C THR A 62 49.10 15.43 -29.63
N LYS A 63 49.99 16.43 -29.55
CA LYS A 63 51.45 16.27 -29.49
C LYS A 63 51.94 16.46 -28.05
N GLU A 64 53.15 16.00 -27.78
CA GLU A 64 53.85 16.22 -26.50
C GLU A 64 53.91 17.71 -26.14
N VAL A 65 53.78 17.99 -24.84
CA VAL A 65 53.67 19.35 -24.31
C VAL A 65 54.76 19.59 -23.28
N GLU A 66 55.48 20.70 -23.43
CA GLU A 66 56.53 21.11 -22.49
C GLU A 66 55.95 21.49 -21.12
N VAL A 67 56.78 21.36 -20.09
CA VAL A 67 56.46 21.76 -18.72
C VAL A 67 55.97 23.21 -18.66
N ASN A 68 54.99 23.48 -17.78
CA ASN A 68 54.29 24.76 -17.60
C ASN A 68 53.40 25.21 -18.77
N LYS A 69 53.39 24.51 -19.91
CA LYS A 69 52.41 24.76 -20.97
C LYS A 69 51.07 24.07 -20.68
N THR A 70 50.02 24.58 -21.30
CA THR A 70 48.63 24.14 -21.06
C THR A 70 47.98 23.54 -22.31
N ILE A 71 47.01 22.65 -22.07
CA ILE A 71 46.12 22.11 -23.10
C ILE A 71 44.67 22.38 -22.74
N HIS A 72 43.86 22.62 -23.76
CA HIS A 72 42.44 22.99 -23.62
C HIS A 72 41.53 21.89 -24.18
N PHE A 73 40.50 21.57 -23.41
CA PHE A 73 39.44 20.64 -23.81
C PHE A 73 38.12 21.37 -24.01
N ASN A 74 37.46 21.09 -25.13
CA ASN A 74 36.12 21.57 -25.41
C ASN A 74 35.20 20.41 -25.81
N CYS A 75 34.02 20.32 -25.18
CA CYS A 75 33.04 19.30 -25.57
C CYS A 75 32.23 19.78 -26.77
N LEU A 76 31.92 18.85 -27.68
CA LEU A 76 30.96 19.08 -28.73
C LEU A 76 29.58 19.29 -28.12
N GLU A 77 28.78 20.23 -28.62
CA GLU A 77 27.37 20.33 -28.20
C GLU A 77 26.60 19.08 -28.68
N PRO A 78 25.67 18.52 -27.88
CA PRO A 78 25.09 19.03 -26.63
C PRO A 78 25.78 18.55 -25.32
N TYR A 79 27.04 18.10 -25.39
CA TYR A 79 27.77 17.58 -24.24
C TYR A 79 28.29 18.72 -23.34
N SER A 80 28.55 18.38 -22.08
CA SER A 80 29.13 19.28 -21.09
C SER A 80 30.38 18.65 -20.48
N LEU A 81 31.42 19.46 -20.33
CA LEU A 81 32.68 19.04 -19.74
C LEU A 81 32.50 18.80 -18.23
N LYS A 82 32.85 17.59 -17.79
CA LYS A 82 32.99 17.21 -16.38
C LYS A 82 34.47 17.07 -16.06
N GLY A 83 35.02 18.03 -15.32
CA GLY A 83 36.44 18.13 -15.00
C GLY A 83 36.98 19.54 -15.25
N LYS A 84 38.31 19.68 -15.27
CA LYS A 84 38.98 20.94 -15.63
C LYS A 84 39.11 21.03 -17.15
N SER A 85 38.77 22.20 -17.71
CA SER A 85 38.87 22.47 -19.15
C SER A 85 40.27 22.79 -19.61
N VAL A 86 41.19 23.05 -18.67
CA VAL A 86 42.58 23.37 -18.92
C VAL A 86 43.44 22.49 -18.04
N LEU A 87 44.39 21.78 -18.64
CA LEU A 87 45.41 21.00 -17.92
C LEU A 87 46.78 21.64 -18.17
N THR A 88 47.53 21.88 -17.11
CA THR A 88 48.93 22.31 -17.14
C THR A 88 49.86 21.11 -16.99
N CYS A 89 50.91 21.05 -17.81
CA CYS A 89 51.99 20.07 -17.70
C CYS A 89 52.91 20.41 -16.53
N LEU A 90 53.15 19.47 -15.63
CA LEU A 90 53.94 19.62 -14.42
C LEU A 90 55.40 19.17 -14.64
N GLU A 91 56.28 19.54 -13.72
CA GLU A 91 57.73 19.27 -13.78
C GLU A 91 58.10 17.78 -13.69
N ASP A 92 57.19 16.96 -13.14
CA ASP A 92 57.30 15.50 -13.07
C ASP A 92 56.90 14.79 -14.36
N GLY A 93 56.40 15.54 -15.37
CA GLY A 93 55.89 15.00 -16.63
C GLY A 93 54.43 14.56 -16.56
N ASP A 94 53.72 14.83 -15.46
CA ASP A 94 52.30 14.55 -15.29
C ASP A 94 51.42 15.79 -15.50
N TRP A 95 50.11 15.55 -15.62
CA TRP A 95 49.11 16.62 -15.77
C TRP A 95 48.55 17.06 -14.42
N SER A 96 48.41 18.38 -14.22
CA SER A 96 47.80 19.00 -13.03
C SER A 96 46.43 18.46 -12.62
N PHE A 97 45.64 17.92 -13.55
CA PHE A 97 44.36 17.25 -13.26
C PHE A 97 44.15 16.07 -14.21
N PRO A 98 43.32 15.09 -13.82
CA PRO A 98 42.94 13.99 -14.72
C PRO A 98 42.16 14.50 -15.94
N THR A 99 42.26 13.74 -17.03
CA THR A 99 41.55 14.01 -18.29
C THR A 99 40.05 14.20 -18.06
N PRO A 100 39.45 15.31 -18.53
CA PRO A 100 38.03 15.57 -18.34
C PRO A 100 37.16 14.64 -19.19
N VAL A 101 35.89 14.49 -18.84
CA VAL A 101 34.94 13.65 -19.58
C VAL A 101 33.77 14.49 -20.10
N CYS A 102 33.41 14.31 -21.36
CA CYS A 102 32.22 14.93 -21.92
C CYS A 102 30.97 14.09 -21.59
N THR A 103 30.03 14.71 -20.90
CA THR A 103 28.78 14.07 -20.45
C THR A 103 27.58 14.76 -21.06
N TRP A 104 26.62 13.97 -21.52
CA TRP A 104 25.41 14.50 -22.16
C TRP A 104 24.56 15.29 -21.15
N LYS A 105 24.07 16.46 -21.56
CA LYS A 105 23.19 17.31 -20.71
C LYS A 105 21.76 16.76 -20.70
N CYS A 106 21.09 16.72 -19.54
CA CYS A 106 19.69 16.29 -19.50
C CYS A 106 18.75 17.40 -19.93
N LEU A 107 17.76 17.05 -20.75
CA LEU A 107 16.67 17.96 -21.10
C LEU A 107 15.60 17.93 -20.00
N VAL A 108 15.12 19.10 -19.59
CA VAL A 108 13.93 19.19 -18.75
C VAL A 108 12.73 18.68 -19.56
N PRO A 109 12.07 17.59 -19.15
CA PRO A 109 10.98 17.00 -19.93
C PRO A 109 9.71 17.83 -19.86
N LYS A 110 8.83 17.64 -20.85
CA LYS A 110 7.48 18.21 -20.85
C LYS A 110 6.57 17.30 -20.01
N ILE A 111 6.41 17.61 -18.73
CA ILE A 111 5.60 16.84 -17.78
C ILE A 111 4.36 17.64 -17.32
N ALA A 112 3.37 16.94 -16.77
CA ALA A 112 2.22 17.53 -16.08
C ALA A 112 2.64 18.05 -14.69
N GLY A 113 3.52 19.04 -14.66
CA GLY A 113 4.22 19.44 -13.44
C GLY A 113 5.16 20.62 -13.63
N ARG A 114 6.03 20.84 -12.65
CA ARG A 114 7.10 21.86 -12.70
C ARG A 114 8.42 21.22 -12.28
N VAL A 115 9.51 21.67 -12.89
CA VAL A 115 10.87 21.33 -12.47
C VAL A 115 11.53 22.61 -11.97
N THR A 116 12.09 22.60 -10.76
CA THR A 116 12.69 23.76 -10.12
C THR A 116 14.13 23.50 -9.67
N THR A 117 14.93 24.56 -9.60
CA THR A 117 16.27 24.50 -9.01
C THR A 117 16.19 24.34 -7.48
N LEU A 118 17.09 23.57 -6.87
CA LEU A 118 17.08 23.34 -5.41
C LEU A 118 17.37 24.60 -4.56
N LEU A 119 18.24 25.49 -5.04
CA LEU A 119 18.72 26.64 -4.24
C LEU A 119 17.81 27.88 -4.33
N GLN A 120 17.17 28.08 -5.48
CA GLN A 120 16.41 29.31 -5.78
C GLN A 120 14.94 29.05 -6.11
N ASN A 121 14.47 27.79 -6.08
CA ASN A 121 13.13 27.38 -6.51
C ASN A 121 12.69 27.94 -7.88
N LYS A 122 13.65 28.31 -8.74
CA LYS A 122 13.38 28.85 -10.07
C LYS A 122 12.81 27.75 -10.96
N VAL A 123 11.65 28.02 -11.55
CA VAL A 123 11.00 27.11 -12.51
C VAL A 123 11.81 27.06 -13.81
N LEU A 124 12.21 25.85 -14.19
CA LEU A 124 12.93 25.55 -15.42
C LEU A 124 11.92 25.29 -16.55
N LYS A 125 12.13 25.93 -17.70
CA LYS A 125 11.29 25.73 -18.89
C LYS A 125 11.54 24.35 -19.50
N PRO A 126 10.54 23.70 -20.12
CA PRO A 126 10.77 22.47 -20.88
C PRO A 126 11.84 22.65 -21.95
N LYS A 127 12.60 21.59 -22.24
CA LYS A 127 13.76 21.59 -23.15
C LYS A 127 14.99 22.37 -22.66
N THR A 128 14.97 22.94 -21.45
CA THR A 128 16.19 23.52 -20.85
C THR A 128 17.24 22.43 -20.63
N LEU A 129 18.50 22.70 -20.99
CA LEU A 129 19.61 21.77 -20.82
C LEU A 129 20.24 21.91 -19.42
N ILE A 130 20.35 20.80 -18.71
CA ILE A 130 20.94 20.71 -17.37
C ILE A 130 22.19 19.86 -17.40
N ARG A 131 23.28 20.39 -16.82
CA ARG A 131 24.58 19.69 -16.75
C ARG A 131 24.45 18.37 -15.98
N SER A 132 25.20 17.36 -16.42
CA SER A 132 25.29 16.07 -15.72
C SER A 132 25.74 16.25 -14.27
N GLY A 133 25.18 15.47 -13.36
CA GLY A 133 25.41 15.52 -11.92
C GLY A 133 24.55 16.54 -11.17
N LYS A 134 23.89 17.50 -11.83
CA LYS A 134 23.01 18.46 -11.15
C LYS A 134 21.72 17.81 -10.67
N LYS A 135 21.28 18.21 -9.48
CA LYS A 135 20.02 17.82 -8.86
C LYS A 135 18.98 18.93 -9.01
N VAL A 136 17.75 18.56 -9.31
CA VAL A 136 16.59 19.46 -9.42
C VAL A 136 15.41 18.86 -8.70
N LEU A 137 14.45 19.68 -8.31
CA LEU A 137 13.19 19.23 -7.75
C LEU A 137 12.16 19.16 -8.88
N TYR A 138 11.35 18.11 -8.94
CA TYR A 138 10.17 18.04 -9.77
C TYR A 138 8.93 17.88 -8.89
N SER A 139 7.84 18.47 -9.35
CA SER A 139 6.53 18.34 -8.73
C SER A 139 5.48 18.12 -9.80
N CYS A 140 4.43 17.38 -9.47
CA CYS A 140 3.32 17.11 -10.36
C CYS A 140 2.17 18.08 -10.06
N LYS A 141 1.45 18.51 -11.10
CA LYS A 141 0.27 19.37 -10.96
C LYS A 141 -0.87 18.52 -10.41
N GLN A 142 -1.72 19.05 -9.52
CA GLN A 142 -2.93 18.34 -9.11
C GLN A 142 -3.80 17.96 -10.32
N PRO A 143 -4.38 16.74 -10.37
CA PRO A 143 -4.41 15.69 -9.33
C PRO A 143 -3.27 14.65 -9.46
N PHE A 144 -2.09 15.00 -9.95
CA PHE A 144 -0.98 14.05 -10.10
C PHE A 144 -0.01 14.12 -8.91
N LEU A 145 0.52 12.97 -8.48
CA LEU A 145 1.58 12.87 -7.46
C LEU A 145 2.86 12.28 -8.06
N PRO A 146 4.04 12.71 -7.59
CA PRO A 146 5.31 12.12 -7.99
C PRO A 146 5.45 10.71 -7.42
N VAL A 147 5.95 9.78 -8.24
CA VAL A 147 6.13 8.36 -7.84
C VAL A 147 7.24 8.18 -6.79
N ALA A 148 8.19 9.10 -6.74
CA ALA A 148 9.31 9.09 -5.81
C ALA A 148 9.51 10.47 -5.18
N PHE A 149 10.39 10.54 -4.17
CA PHE A 149 10.84 11.80 -3.59
C PHE A 149 11.24 12.77 -4.71
N GLY A 150 10.67 13.97 -4.70
CA GLY A 150 10.69 14.91 -5.82
C GLY A 150 12.08 15.39 -6.26
N VAL A 151 13.19 14.89 -5.72
CA VAL A 151 14.55 15.26 -6.11
C VAL A 151 15.07 14.24 -7.14
N ILE A 152 15.47 14.75 -8.30
CA ILE A 152 16.04 13.96 -9.39
C ILE A 152 17.42 14.49 -9.75
N GLN A 153 18.29 13.61 -10.25
CA GLN A 153 19.64 13.91 -10.66
C GLN A 153 19.87 13.55 -12.12
N CYS A 154 20.56 14.42 -12.85
CA CYS A 154 20.94 14.15 -14.23
C CYS A 154 22.17 13.22 -14.28
N PHE A 155 22.06 12.10 -14.99
CA PHE A 155 23.16 11.20 -15.30
C PHE A 155 23.27 11.05 -16.81
N SER A 156 24.18 11.82 -17.43
CA SER A 156 24.57 11.71 -18.84
C SER A 156 23.37 11.57 -19.80
N GLY A 157 22.43 12.51 -19.72
CA GLY A 157 21.26 12.58 -20.59
C GLY A 157 19.98 11.95 -20.03
N LYS A 158 20.06 11.15 -18.95
CA LYS A 158 18.89 10.56 -18.27
C LYS A 158 18.69 11.11 -16.87
N TRP A 159 17.43 11.28 -16.46
CA TRP A 159 17.08 11.67 -15.09
C TRP A 159 16.93 10.44 -14.21
N HIS A 160 17.45 10.50 -12.99
CA HIS A 160 17.29 9.45 -12.00
C HIS A 160 16.87 10.01 -10.63
N PRO A 161 15.83 9.45 -9.99
CA PRO A 161 14.92 8.45 -10.54
C PRO A 161 14.13 8.97 -11.76
N ASP A 162 13.51 8.06 -12.52
CA ASP A 162 12.70 8.44 -13.67
C ASP A 162 11.55 9.34 -13.25
N ILE A 163 11.29 10.37 -14.04
CA ILE A 163 10.26 11.35 -13.75
C ILE A 163 8.90 10.76 -14.11
N GLN A 164 8.10 10.44 -13.09
CA GLN A 164 6.76 9.88 -13.27
C GLN A 164 5.74 10.65 -12.43
N CYS A 165 4.71 11.17 -13.10
CA CYS A 165 3.55 11.77 -12.48
C CYS A 165 2.35 10.83 -12.66
N LYS A 166 1.91 10.18 -11.58
CA LYS A 166 0.73 9.30 -11.62
C LYS A 166 -0.50 10.08 -11.18
N LYS A 167 -1.60 9.89 -11.91
CA LYS A 167 -2.89 10.50 -11.59
C LYS A 167 -3.41 9.90 -10.29
N THR A 168 -3.83 10.72 -9.34
CA THR A 168 -4.43 10.23 -8.11
C THR A 168 -5.90 9.89 -8.34
N CYS A 169 -6.34 8.83 -7.69
CA CYS A 169 -7.75 8.47 -7.64
C CYS A 169 -8.44 9.29 -6.55
N LYS A 170 -9.63 9.80 -6.85
CA LYS A 170 -10.46 10.50 -5.86
C LYS A 170 -10.90 9.50 -4.80
N ILE A 171 -10.60 9.79 -3.52
CA ILE A 171 -11.06 8.96 -2.41
C ILE A 171 -12.50 9.36 -2.08
N GLU A 172 -13.43 8.42 -2.27
CA GLU A 172 -14.82 8.55 -1.88
C GLU A 172 -14.93 8.34 -0.36
N ARG A 173 -15.18 9.42 0.40
CA ARG A 173 -15.33 9.33 1.87
C ARG A 173 -16.76 8.95 2.23
N VAL A 174 -16.94 7.81 2.87
CA VAL A 174 -18.24 7.32 3.36
C VAL A 174 -18.20 7.20 4.87
N LYS A 175 -19.20 7.74 5.57
CA LYS A 175 -19.21 7.90 7.04
C LYS A 175 -19.10 6.59 7.84
N LYS A 176 -19.36 5.43 7.24
CA LYS A 176 -19.34 4.10 7.88
C LYS A 176 -18.19 3.19 7.42
N LEU A 177 -17.25 3.73 6.64
CA LEU A 177 -16.21 2.94 6.00
C LEU A 177 -14.85 3.59 6.26
N ASN A 178 -14.03 2.93 7.06
CA ASN A 178 -12.68 3.40 7.39
C ASN A 178 -11.67 2.90 6.36
N TYR A 179 -10.54 3.60 6.24
CA TYR A 179 -9.51 3.22 5.27
C TYR A 179 -8.10 3.60 5.71
N THR A 180 -7.12 2.86 5.21
CA THR A 180 -5.69 3.18 5.25
C THR A 180 -5.14 3.31 3.82
N LEU A 181 -4.10 4.13 3.65
CA LEU A 181 -3.44 4.33 2.36
C LEU A 181 -2.02 3.76 2.41
N SER A 182 -1.61 3.14 1.32
CA SER A 182 -0.22 2.71 1.15
C SER A 182 0.74 3.91 1.08
N HIS A 183 2.01 3.70 1.40
CA HIS A 183 3.05 4.76 1.40
C HIS A 183 3.23 5.49 0.06
N ASN A 184 2.90 4.82 -1.05
CA ASN A 184 2.97 5.36 -2.40
C ASN A 184 1.60 5.87 -2.92
N PHE A 185 0.56 5.89 -2.08
CA PHE A 185 -0.79 6.33 -2.39
C PHE A 185 -1.46 5.60 -3.57
N THR A 186 -0.99 4.39 -3.93
CA THR A 186 -1.55 3.60 -5.04
C THR A 186 -2.58 2.57 -4.59
N VAL A 187 -2.56 2.15 -3.33
CA VAL A 187 -3.49 1.15 -2.78
C VAL A 187 -4.20 1.75 -1.58
N ILE A 188 -5.52 1.59 -1.55
CA ILE A 188 -6.36 1.91 -0.41
C ILE A 188 -6.93 0.60 0.15
N GLU A 189 -6.82 0.43 1.46
CA GLU A 189 -7.37 -0.71 2.19
C GLU A 189 -8.50 -0.25 3.09
N TYR A 190 -9.68 -0.84 2.89
CA TYR A 190 -10.90 -0.51 3.60
C TYR A 190 -11.19 -1.53 4.70
N TYR A 191 -11.74 -1.04 5.80
CA TYR A 191 -12.15 -1.86 6.93
C TYR A 191 -13.38 -1.27 7.62
N CYS A 192 -14.16 -2.15 8.24
CA CYS A 192 -15.38 -1.75 8.94
C CYS A 192 -15.12 -1.48 10.42
N PRO A 193 -15.98 -0.67 11.07
CA PRO A 193 -16.05 -0.55 12.52
C PRO A 193 -16.28 -1.92 13.20
N ALA A 194 -15.97 -1.99 14.51
CA ALA A 194 -16.15 -3.21 15.29
C ALA A 194 -17.61 -3.70 15.26
N GLY A 195 -17.81 -5.00 15.01
CA GLY A 195 -19.14 -5.64 14.95
C GLY A 195 -19.75 -5.74 13.55
N GLU A 196 -19.13 -5.12 12.55
CA GLU A 196 -19.56 -5.17 11.15
C GLU A 196 -18.62 -6.03 10.31
N THR A 197 -19.08 -6.42 9.13
CA THR A 197 -18.30 -7.16 8.13
C THR A 197 -18.23 -6.37 6.83
N LEU A 198 -17.06 -6.39 6.19
CA LEU A 198 -16.85 -5.76 4.89
C LEU A 198 -17.37 -6.68 3.78
N LEU A 199 -18.24 -6.15 2.92
CA LEU A 199 -18.71 -6.81 1.71
C LEU A 199 -18.08 -6.16 0.48
N GLY A 200 -17.35 -6.95 -0.31
CA GLY A 200 -16.58 -6.51 -1.48
C GLY A 200 -15.08 -6.57 -1.25
N ASP A 201 -14.30 -5.99 -2.17
CA ASP A 201 -12.85 -6.02 -2.10
C ASP A 201 -12.34 -5.09 -0.99
N SER A 202 -11.58 -5.66 -0.03
CA SER A 202 -10.93 -4.88 1.02
C SER A 202 -9.82 -3.99 0.51
N LYS A 203 -9.23 -4.29 -0.65
CA LYS A 203 -8.15 -3.51 -1.26
C LYS A 203 -8.53 -3.03 -2.65
N ARG A 204 -8.41 -1.72 -2.89
CA ARG A 204 -8.59 -1.12 -4.21
C ARG A 204 -7.27 -0.51 -4.66
N THR A 205 -6.91 -0.75 -5.92
CA THR A 205 -5.69 -0.20 -6.53
C THR A 205 -6.05 0.91 -7.50
N CYS A 206 -5.35 2.04 -7.43
CA CYS A 206 -5.55 3.15 -8.35
C CYS A 206 -4.89 2.82 -9.69
N LEU A 207 -5.72 2.72 -10.73
CA LEU A 207 -5.29 2.42 -12.09
C LEU A 207 -4.73 3.69 -12.77
N GLU A 208 -3.98 3.51 -13.85
CA GLU A 208 -3.31 4.62 -14.57
C GLU A 208 -4.27 5.68 -15.12
N ASN A 209 -5.51 5.28 -15.42
CA ASN A 209 -6.58 6.18 -15.87
C ASN A 209 -7.14 7.09 -14.76
N GLY A 210 -6.77 6.84 -13.49
CA GLY A 210 -7.28 7.54 -12.31
C GLY A 210 -8.59 6.99 -11.76
N THR A 211 -8.96 5.75 -12.10
CA THR A 211 -10.09 5.01 -11.48
C THR A 211 -9.59 3.90 -10.58
N TRP A 212 -10.37 3.57 -9.55
CA TRP A 212 -10.08 2.43 -8.67
C TRP A 212 -10.39 1.09 -9.37
N SER A 213 -9.61 0.06 -9.07
CA SER A 213 -9.69 -1.28 -9.67
C SER A 213 -11.05 -1.97 -9.52
N SER A 214 -11.79 -1.66 -8.47
CA SER A 214 -13.11 -2.22 -8.20
C SER A 214 -14.04 -1.19 -7.56
N LYS A 215 -15.31 -1.59 -7.35
CA LYS A 215 -16.34 -0.73 -6.73
C LYS A 215 -16.06 -0.53 -5.24
N LEU A 216 -16.66 0.50 -4.65
CA LEU A 216 -16.50 0.79 -3.22
C LEU A 216 -17.14 -0.33 -2.37
N PRO A 217 -16.44 -0.92 -1.39
CA PRO A 217 -17.01 -1.93 -0.51
C PRO A 217 -17.99 -1.32 0.50
N VAL A 218 -18.84 -2.15 1.09
CA VAL A 218 -19.90 -1.72 2.01
C VAL A 218 -19.78 -2.46 3.34
N CYS A 219 -19.97 -1.73 4.45
CA CYS A 219 -20.04 -2.32 5.78
C CYS A 219 -21.48 -2.71 6.11
N VAL A 220 -21.64 -3.94 6.56
CA VAL A 220 -22.92 -4.58 6.87
C VAL A 220 -22.84 -5.24 8.24
N LYS A 221 -23.96 -5.23 8.98
CA LYS A 221 -24.02 -5.81 10.32
C LYS A 221 -24.16 -7.33 10.26
N LYS A 222 -23.52 -8.02 11.20
CA LYS A 222 -23.74 -9.46 11.41
C LYS A 222 -25.13 -9.68 12.01
N CYS A 223 -25.81 -10.76 11.63
CA CYS A 223 -27.08 -11.13 12.24
C CYS A 223 -26.87 -12.07 13.41
N HIS A 224 -27.56 -11.81 14.52
CA HIS A 224 -27.58 -12.73 15.66
C HIS A 224 -28.70 -13.76 15.49
N LEU A 225 -28.38 -15.02 15.74
CA LEU A 225 -29.37 -16.10 15.74
C LEU A 225 -30.25 -16.00 16.98
N LEU A 226 -31.57 -16.07 16.78
CA LEU A 226 -32.54 -15.97 17.87
C LEU A 226 -32.35 -17.12 18.88
N PRO A 227 -32.66 -16.90 20.17
CA PRO A 227 -32.65 -17.96 21.17
C PRO A 227 -33.71 -19.04 20.89
N ASN A 228 -33.68 -20.14 21.67
CA ASN A 228 -34.60 -21.27 21.53
C ASN A 228 -36.05 -20.87 21.83
N LEU A 229 -36.78 -20.52 20.76
CA LEU A 229 -38.18 -20.04 20.77
C LEU A 229 -39.05 -20.99 19.92
N GLY A 230 -39.03 -22.29 20.26
CA GLY A 230 -39.68 -23.35 19.45
C GLY A 230 -38.87 -23.77 18.22
N ILE A 231 -37.72 -23.13 17.99
CA ILE A 231 -36.74 -23.47 16.96
C ILE A 231 -35.83 -24.57 17.53
N TYR A 232 -35.71 -25.69 16.81
CA TYR A 232 -34.89 -26.82 17.21
C TYR A 232 -33.42 -26.66 16.79
N SER A 233 -33.17 -26.18 15.57
CA SER A 233 -31.80 -25.95 15.09
C SER A 233 -31.74 -24.91 13.98
N TYR A 234 -30.58 -24.25 13.88
CA TYR A 234 -30.16 -23.47 12.74
C TYR A 234 -29.06 -24.19 11.97
N ARG A 235 -29.07 -24.04 10.65
CA ARG A 235 -28.08 -24.61 9.74
C ARG A 235 -27.76 -23.59 8.65
N ASN A 236 -26.50 -23.46 8.29
CA ASN A 236 -26.12 -22.72 7.08
C ASN A 236 -26.59 -23.54 5.86
N SER A 237 -27.32 -22.89 4.96
CA SER A 237 -27.93 -23.56 3.81
C SER A 237 -26.90 -23.99 2.76
N ASP A 238 -25.76 -23.31 2.68
CA ASP A 238 -24.76 -23.52 1.64
C ASP A 238 -23.78 -24.65 2.00
N ASN A 239 -23.30 -24.68 3.25
CA ASN A 239 -22.32 -25.68 3.71
C ASN A 239 -22.91 -26.74 4.67
N LEU A 240 -24.20 -26.64 4.99
CA LEU A 240 -24.90 -27.60 5.82
C LEU A 240 -24.28 -27.76 7.24
N GLN A 241 -23.61 -26.73 7.75
CA GLN A 241 -23.08 -26.71 9.12
C GLN A 241 -24.13 -26.23 10.12
N TYR A 242 -24.20 -26.87 11.30
CA TYR A 242 -25.07 -26.42 12.39
C TYR A 242 -24.55 -25.14 13.02
N LEU A 243 -25.47 -24.20 13.29
CA LEU A 243 -25.16 -22.90 13.87
C LEU A 243 -25.71 -22.83 15.31
N PRO A 244 -24.87 -22.57 16.33
CA PRO A 244 -25.32 -22.47 17.72
C PRO A 244 -26.29 -21.32 17.94
N PHE A 245 -27.26 -21.50 18.84
CA PHE A 245 -28.15 -20.41 19.27
C PHE A 245 -27.36 -19.24 19.86
N GLY A 246 -27.77 -18.00 19.57
CA GLY A 246 -27.08 -16.79 20.04
C GLY A 246 -25.77 -16.47 19.30
N SER A 247 -25.27 -17.34 18.41
CA SER A 247 -24.12 -17.04 17.57
C SER A 247 -24.45 -15.97 16.51
N SER A 248 -23.40 -15.38 15.92
CA SER A 248 -23.56 -14.39 14.85
C SER A 248 -23.18 -14.98 13.50
N VAL A 249 -23.95 -14.65 12.48
CA VAL A 249 -23.67 -15.04 11.09
C VAL A 249 -23.28 -13.81 10.26
N PRO A 250 -22.40 -13.98 9.26
CA PRO A 250 -22.11 -12.93 8.28
C PRO A 250 -23.36 -12.50 7.50
N GLU A 251 -23.32 -11.28 6.96
CA GLU A 251 -24.33 -10.80 6.01
C GLU A 251 -24.49 -11.76 4.84
N ASN A 252 -25.69 -11.80 4.25
CA ASN A 252 -26.01 -12.62 3.07
C ASN A 252 -25.94 -14.13 3.28
N THR A 253 -25.65 -14.61 4.49
CA THR A 253 -25.71 -16.04 4.83
C THR A 253 -27.14 -16.55 4.71
N ASN A 254 -27.33 -17.61 3.92
CA ASN A 254 -28.59 -18.33 3.83
C ASN A 254 -28.71 -19.30 5.01
N ILE A 255 -29.84 -19.24 5.71
CA ILE A 255 -30.07 -20.00 6.93
C ILE A 255 -31.33 -20.86 6.77
N THR A 256 -31.15 -22.15 7.03
CA THR A 256 -32.25 -23.10 7.19
C THR A 256 -32.45 -23.35 8.67
N TYR A 257 -33.67 -23.17 9.16
CA TYR A 257 -34.05 -23.52 10.53
C TYR A 257 -35.11 -24.63 10.56
N SER A 258 -35.09 -25.41 11.64
CA SER A 258 -36.06 -26.46 11.94
C SER A 258 -36.84 -26.13 13.22
N CYS A 259 -38.07 -26.62 13.33
CA CYS A 259 -38.92 -26.41 14.50
C CYS A 259 -39.04 -27.70 15.32
N GLN A 260 -39.33 -27.56 16.61
CA GLN A 260 -39.64 -28.71 17.47
C GLN A 260 -40.94 -29.43 17.03
N GLN A 261 -41.16 -30.68 17.44
CA GLN A 261 -42.25 -31.55 16.94
C GLN A 261 -43.67 -30.91 17.00
N ASN A 262 -43.96 -30.14 18.05
CA ASN A 262 -45.26 -29.48 18.25
C ASN A 262 -45.38 -28.13 17.54
N TYR A 263 -44.36 -27.71 16.80
CA TYR A 263 -44.29 -26.44 16.10
C TYR A 263 -44.34 -26.62 14.58
N SER A 264 -44.88 -25.61 13.91
CA SER A 264 -44.97 -25.49 12.46
C SER A 264 -44.10 -24.33 11.97
N LYS A 265 -43.29 -24.59 10.96
CA LYS A 265 -42.43 -23.60 10.32
C LYS A 265 -43.29 -22.62 9.52
N LYS A 266 -43.24 -21.33 9.85
CA LYS A 266 -44.04 -20.29 9.15
C LYS A 266 -43.26 -19.54 8.08
N THR A 267 -41.96 -19.39 8.25
CA THR A 267 -41.11 -18.67 7.29
C THR A 267 -40.11 -19.63 6.63
N LYS A 268 -39.78 -19.36 5.36
CA LYS A 268 -38.79 -20.10 4.57
C LYS A 268 -37.79 -19.11 3.99
N ASN A 269 -36.62 -19.61 3.57
CA ASN A 269 -35.57 -18.82 2.91
C ASN A 269 -35.06 -17.65 3.78
N VAL A 270 -34.70 -17.95 5.03
CA VAL A 270 -34.18 -16.93 5.95
C VAL A 270 -32.77 -16.55 5.52
N ARG A 271 -32.51 -15.26 5.36
CA ARG A 271 -31.19 -14.74 5.04
C ARG A 271 -30.79 -13.65 6.03
N CYS A 272 -29.50 -13.55 6.31
CA CYS A 272 -29.00 -12.39 7.05
C CYS A 272 -29.01 -11.15 6.15
N SER A 273 -29.74 -10.11 6.56
CA SER A 273 -29.87 -8.86 5.82
C SER A 273 -29.82 -7.66 6.78
N ASP A 274 -28.73 -6.91 6.71
CA ASP A 274 -28.34 -5.77 7.54
C ASP A 274 -28.56 -6.00 9.04
N GLY A 275 -27.99 -7.09 9.56
CA GLY A 275 -28.08 -7.45 10.98
C GLY A 275 -29.42 -8.07 11.41
N THR A 276 -30.38 -8.20 10.48
CA THR A 276 -31.68 -8.84 10.75
C THR A 276 -31.87 -10.09 9.90
N LEU A 277 -32.29 -11.19 10.52
CA LEU A 277 -32.71 -12.38 9.80
C LEU A 277 -34.02 -12.10 9.08
N THR A 278 -34.01 -12.15 7.75
CA THR A 278 -35.13 -11.74 6.89
C THR A 278 -35.53 -12.87 5.95
N PRO A 279 -36.79 -13.34 5.98
CA PRO A 279 -37.80 -13.06 7.01
C PRO A 279 -37.37 -13.63 8.37
N VAL A 280 -37.88 -13.06 9.46
CA VAL A 280 -37.51 -13.51 10.81
C VAL A 280 -37.94 -14.99 10.99
N PRO A 281 -37.03 -15.89 11.40
CA PRO A 281 -37.36 -17.29 11.61
C PRO A 281 -38.42 -17.41 12.70
N HIS A 282 -39.53 -18.08 12.38
CA HIS A 282 -40.67 -18.22 13.28
C HIS A 282 -41.23 -19.64 13.25
N CYS A 283 -41.39 -20.22 14.45
CA CYS A 283 -42.05 -21.49 14.69
C CYS A 283 -43.33 -21.19 15.48
N SER A 284 -44.49 -21.56 14.94
CA SER A 284 -45.79 -21.43 15.62
C SER A 284 -46.22 -22.79 16.14
N ASP A 285 -46.56 -22.93 17.42
CA ASP A 285 -47.08 -24.21 17.91
C ASP A 285 -48.45 -24.52 17.30
N LYS A 286 -48.62 -25.77 16.90
CA LYS A 286 -49.73 -26.26 16.08
C LYS A 286 -51.08 -26.18 16.82
N ARG A 287 -51.05 -26.06 18.15
CA ARG A 287 -52.24 -25.97 19.01
C ARG A 287 -52.89 -24.58 18.98
N PHE A 288 -52.16 -23.55 18.54
CA PHE A 288 -52.64 -22.17 18.52
C PHE A 288 -52.42 -21.49 17.15
N TYR A 289 -53.28 -20.54 16.83
CA TYR A 289 -53.13 -19.64 15.68
C TYR A 289 -53.57 -18.23 16.08
N VAL A 290 -52.93 -17.22 15.50
CA VAL A 290 -53.28 -15.82 15.72
C VAL A 290 -54.20 -15.37 14.60
N GLU A 291 -55.39 -14.87 14.95
CA GLU A 291 -56.38 -14.32 14.03
C GLU A 291 -56.81 -12.95 14.56
N SER A 292 -56.64 -11.90 13.76
CA SER A 292 -57.07 -10.52 14.09
C SER A 292 -56.64 -10.04 15.49
N LYS A 293 -55.36 -10.28 15.84
CA LYS A 293 -54.74 -9.97 17.16
C LYS A 293 -55.21 -10.82 18.34
N ASN A 294 -56.09 -11.79 18.13
CA ASN A 294 -56.54 -12.74 19.14
C ASN A 294 -55.86 -14.09 18.96
N LEU A 295 -55.48 -14.72 20.08
CA LEU A 295 -54.93 -16.07 20.09
C LEU A 295 -56.08 -17.08 20.13
N ARG A 296 -56.20 -17.92 19.10
CA ARG A 296 -57.22 -18.96 18.98
C ARG A 296 -56.60 -20.34 19.04
N PHE A 297 -57.35 -21.31 19.58
CA PHE A 297 -56.88 -22.66 19.78
C PHE A 297 -57.57 -23.64 18.82
N LYS A 298 -56.84 -24.67 18.37
CA LYS A 298 -57.39 -25.76 17.55
C LYS A 298 -57.59 -27.00 18.43
N ASN A 299 -58.85 -27.42 18.58
CA ASN A 299 -59.31 -28.70 19.17
C ASN A 299 -59.51 -28.85 20.69
N GLN A 300 -59.65 -27.78 21.48
CA GLN A 300 -60.37 -27.90 22.77
C GLN A 300 -61.26 -26.67 22.99
N SER A 301 -62.45 -26.90 23.53
CA SER A 301 -63.49 -25.89 23.78
C SER A 301 -63.15 -24.89 24.89
N THR A 302 -62.12 -25.17 25.70
CA THR A 302 -61.68 -24.26 26.78
C THR A 302 -60.17 -24.36 27.01
N TYR A 303 -59.47 -23.24 26.89
CA TYR A 303 -58.07 -23.08 27.31
C TYR A 303 -57.97 -21.94 28.32
N TYR A 304 -57.13 -22.10 29.33
CA TYR A 304 -56.99 -21.16 30.44
C TYR A 304 -55.60 -20.51 30.40
N VAL A 305 -55.57 -19.17 30.42
CA VAL A 305 -54.34 -18.38 30.39
C VAL A 305 -54.02 -17.94 31.81
N CYS A 306 -52.81 -18.26 32.26
CA CYS A 306 -52.44 -18.17 33.66
C CYS A 306 -51.38 -17.06 33.76
N LYS A 307 -51.63 -16.02 34.57
CA LYS A 307 -50.78 -14.81 34.65
C LYS A 307 -49.49 -15.15 35.39
N ASP A 308 -49.63 -15.91 36.46
CA ASP A 308 -48.57 -16.45 37.33
C ASP A 308 -49.13 -17.70 38.04
N ASN A 309 -48.33 -18.43 38.83
CA ASN A 309 -48.79 -19.66 39.53
C ASN A 309 -50.03 -19.45 40.43
N TYR A 310 -50.39 -18.19 40.74
CA TYR A 310 -51.41 -17.86 41.73
C TYR A 310 -52.37 -16.72 41.34
N SER A 311 -52.24 -16.07 40.17
CA SER A 311 -53.17 -15.00 39.77
C SER A 311 -53.51 -15.00 38.27
N CYS A 312 -54.62 -14.35 37.88
CA CYS A 312 -55.10 -14.24 36.50
C CYS A 312 -55.35 -12.76 36.16
N ASN A 313 -54.78 -12.24 35.06
CA ASN A 313 -55.27 -11.03 34.39
C ASN A 313 -55.56 -11.38 32.92
N PHE A 314 -56.69 -10.87 32.48
CA PHE A 314 -57.41 -11.20 31.27
C PHE A 314 -56.69 -10.73 29.99
N PHE A 315 -56.58 -11.60 28.97
CA PHE A 315 -56.00 -11.26 27.66
C PHE A 315 -56.72 -11.95 26.47
N GLY A 316 -58.07 -11.89 26.45
CA GLY A 316 -58.85 -12.19 25.24
C GLY A 316 -60.27 -12.67 25.48
N TYR A 317 -61.21 -12.22 24.65
CA TYR A 317 -62.63 -12.62 24.65
C TYR A 317 -62.94 -13.70 23.58
N ARG A 318 -63.98 -14.52 23.83
CA ARG A 318 -64.76 -15.26 22.81
C ARG A 318 -65.95 -14.36 22.42
N ASP A 319 -66.35 -14.37 21.14
CA ASP A 319 -67.31 -13.41 20.57
C ASP A 319 -68.71 -13.40 21.23
N TYR A 320 -69.14 -14.42 21.99
CA TYR A 320 -70.49 -14.48 22.58
C TYR A 320 -70.59 -15.38 23.83
N GLY A 321 -70.30 -14.89 25.04
CA GLY A 321 -70.59 -15.64 26.28
C GLY A 321 -69.98 -15.07 27.56
N SER A 322 -70.63 -15.30 28.70
CA SER A 322 -70.16 -14.87 30.04
C SER A 322 -69.16 -15.88 30.63
N CYS A 323 -68.12 -15.36 31.28
CA CYS A 323 -67.06 -16.17 31.87
C CYS A 323 -67.11 -16.06 33.40
N VAL A 324 -67.12 -17.20 34.11
CA VAL A 324 -67.20 -17.27 35.57
C VAL A 324 -65.89 -17.80 36.14
N ARG A 325 -65.41 -17.20 37.23
CA ARG A 325 -64.21 -17.65 37.95
C ARG A 325 -64.51 -18.99 38.63
N THR A 326 -63.82 -20.05 38.24
CA THR A 326 -63.95 -21.39 38.86
C THR A 326 -62.73 -21.74 39.70
N SER A 327 -62.94 -22.58 40.71
CA SER A 327 -61.91 -23.00 41.66
C SER A 327 -60.70 -23.66 41.00
N CYS A 328 -59.53 -23.45 41.59
CA CYS A 328 -58.24 -23.90 41.08
C CYS A 328 -58.17 -25.43 41.17
N SER A 329 -58.04 -26.10 40.03
CA SER A 329 -57.88 -27.56 39.96
C SER A 329 -56.88 -27.94 38.86
N TYR A 330 -56.39 -29.18 38.90
CA TYR A 330 -55.30 -29.75 38.10
C TYR A 330 -55.54 -29.74 36.58
N ASN A 331 -55.53 -28.56 35.95
CA ASN A 331 -55.65 -28.45 34.50
C ASN A 331 -54.38 -27.88 33.88
N LYS A 332 -54.10 -28.31 32.65
CA LYS A 332 -52.92 -27.93 31.87
C LYS A 332 -53.01 -26.44 31.47
N CYS A 333 -52.26 -25.57 32.17
CA CYS A 333 -52.15 -24.16 31.82
C CYS A 333 -51.04 -23.86 30.81
N VAL A 334 -51.21 -22.72 30.13
CA VAL A 334 -50.24 -22.16 29.20
C VAL A 334 -49.87 -20.76 29.68
N SER A 335 -48.56 -20.50 29.85
CA SER A 335 -48.05 -19.16 30.16
C SER A 335 -47.78 -18.40 28.87
N ILE A 336 -48.24 -17.15 28.84
CA ILE A 336 -48.03 -16.22 27.72
C ILE A 336 -47.08 -15.13 28.21
N SER A 337 -45.90 -15.02 27.59
CA SER A 337 -44.95 -13.93 27.85
C SER A 337 -44.77 -13.06 26.61
N VAL A 338 -44.60 -11.75 26.82
CA VAL A 338 -44.34 -10.79 25.74
C VAL A 338 -42.94 -10.21 25.98
N ASP A 339 -42.05 -10.35 25.01
CA ASP A 339 -40.72 -9.74 25.06
C ASP A 339 -40.75 -8.26 24.65
N LYS A 340 -39.68 -7.53 24.95
CA LYS A 340 -39.44 -6.12 24.62
C LYS A 340 -39.63 -5.77 23.12
N ALA A 341 -39.63 -6.77 22.24
CA ALA A 341 -39.92 -6.63 20.81
C ALA A 341 -41.41 -6.89 20.43
N SER A 342 -42.33 -6.86 21.40
CA SER A 342 -43.78 -7.06 21.21
C SER A 342 -44.17 -8.41 20.58
N LYS A 343 -43.34 -9.44 20.78
CA LYS A 343 -43.60 -10.81 20.30
C LYS A 343 -44.16 -11.67 21.42
N LEU A 344 -45.24 -12.39 21.11
CA LEU A 344 -46.00 -13.25 22.02
C LEU A 344 -45.35 -14.65 22.04
N TYR A 345 -44.94 -15.11 23.21
CA TYR A 345 -44.39 -16.44 23.44
C TYR A 345 -45.32 -17.26 24.33
N ILE A 346 -45.53 -18.51 23.96
CA ILE A 346 -46.53 -19.38 24.58
C ILE A 346 -45.80 -20.63 25.08
N LYS A 347 -45.64 -20.77 26.40
CA LYS A 347 -44.95 -21.89 27.03
C LYS A 347 -45.99 -22.74 27.76
N ALA A 348 -46.13 -24.01 27.39
CA ALA A 348 -47.01 -24.93 28.10
C ALA A 348 -46.29 -25.47 29.34
N TYR A 349 -47.02 -25.55 30.47
CA TYR A 349 -46.76 -26.26 31.74
C TYR A 349 -46.84 -25.37 32.97
N HIS A 350 -47.94 -25.51 33.72
CA HIS A 350 -47.97 -25.55 35.18
C HIS A 350 -49.16 -26.44 35.61
N ASP A 351 -48.93 -27.34 36.58
CA ASP A 351 -49.94 -28.30 37.10
C ASP A 351 -50.87 -27.71 38.17
N TYR A 352 -50.75 -26.42 38.46
CA TYR A 352 -51.61 -25.72 39.42
C TYR A 352 -51.80 -24.29 38.94
N CYS A 353 -52.96 -23.99 38.38
CA CYS A 353 -53.30 -22.62 38.03
C CYS A 353 -54.82 -22.45 38.13
N CYS A 354 -55.24 -21.25 38.48
CA CYS A 354 -56.64 -20.90 38.62
C CYS A 354 -57.24 -20.54 37.25
N ILE A 355 -58.51 -20.86 37.08
CA ILE A 355 -59.14 -21.09 35.78
C ILE A 355 -60.44 -20.30 35.68
N ILE A 356 -60.66 -19.63 34.56
CA ILE A 356 -61.93 -18.95 34.26
C ILE A 356 -62.69 -19.81 33.25
N ARG A 357 -63.72 -20.54 33.70
CA ARG A 357 -64.58 -21.36 32.84
C ARG A 357 -65.58 -20.45 32.13
N CYS A 358 -65.49 -20.39 30.80
CA CYS A 358 -66.47 -19.71 29.97
C CYS A 358 -67.51 -20.74 29.53
N HIS A 359 -68.78 -20.44 29.77
CA HIS A 359 -69.90 -21.28 29.36
C HIS A 359 -70.37 -20.85 27.96
N GLU A 360 -70.89 -21.81 27.19
CA GLU A 360 -71.71 -21.52 26.01
C GLU A 360 -73.12 -21.19 26.51
N ASN A 361 -73.67 -20.06 26.07
CA ASN A 361 -75.11 -19.84 26.15
C ASN A 361 -75.78 -20.49 24.94
#